data_AF-A0AAD8PUP1-F1
#
_entry.id   AF-A0AAD8PUP1-F1
#
_cell.length_a   1.000
_cell.length_b   1.000
_cell.length_c   1.000
_cell.angle_alpha   90.00
_cell.angle_beta   90.00
_cell.angle_gamma   90.00
#
_symmetry.space_group_name_H-M   'P 1'
#
loop_
_entity.id
_entity.type
_entity.pdbx_description
1 polymer ?
#
loop_
_entity_poly.entity_id
_entity_poly.type
_entity_poly.pdbx_seq_one_letter_code
_entity_poly.pdbx_strand_id
1 'polypeptide(L)'
;MTDRFFSCSICTRPSARTVGARGDICRRHFCLDDATYKRLIIDEIGRLRAQIDEKAVCRLASSLNDDKCCVIEHPSKAVGLDSLTGCANYHARIRFSDGSPSWLM
;
A
#
# COMPACT_ATOMS: atom_id res chain seq x y z
N MET A 1 -17.47 -8.62 13.23
CA MET A 1 -16.45 -7.60 13.56
C MET A 1 -15.11 -8.28 13.43
N THR A 2 -14.33 -7.92 12.41
CA THR A 2 -12.96 -8.43 12.24
C THR A 2 -12.13 -7.91 13.40
N ASP A 3 -11.46 -8.81 14.11
CA ASP A 3 -10.69 -8.46 15.31
C ASP A 3 -9.60 -7.45 14.94
N ARG A 4 -9.64 -6.27 15.56
CA ARG A 4 -8.70 -5.18 15.27
C ARG A 4 -7.31 -5.46 15.86
N PHE A 5 -7.21 -6.49 16.70
CA PHE A 5 -6.00 -6.85 17.43
C PHE A 5 -5.57 -8.27 17.08
N PHE A 6 -4.29 -8.44 16.76
CA PHE A 6 -3.69 -9.75 16.55
C PHE A 6 -3.17 -10.25 17.89
N SER A 7 -3.49 -11.49 18.26
CA SER A 7 -2.88 -12.17 19.41
C SER A 7 -1.51 -12.72 18.99
N CYS A 8 -0.42 -12.21 19.57
CA CYS A 8 0.90 -12.78 19.35
C CYS A 8 1.01 -14.14 20.07
N SER A 9 1.42 -15.19 19.37
CA SER A 9 1.60 -16.54 19.94
C SER A 9 2.77 -16.66 20.92
N ILE A 10 3.66 -15.66 20.96
CA ILE A 10 4.87 -15.62 21.79
C ILE A 10 4.67 -14.77 23.04
N CYS A 11 3.78 -13.77 23.00
CA CYS A 11 3.44 -12.97 24.17
C CYS A 11 1.93 -12.76 24.23
N THR A 12 1.33 -13.10 25.36
CA THR A 12 -0.10 -12.96 25.68
C THR A 12 -0.60 -11.50 25.76
N ARG A 13 0.19 -10.53 25.27
CA ARG A 13 -0.15 -9.11 25.29
C ARG A 13 -0.71 -8.66 23.93
N PRO A 14 -1.76 -7.82 23.90
CA PRO A 14 -2.28 -7.27 22.66
C PRO A 14 -1.24 -6.37 21.99
N SER A 15 -0.95 -6.61 20.72
CA SER A 15 -0.02 -5.78 19.93
C SER A 15 -0.77 -4.66 19.22
N ALA A 16 -0.42 -3.40 19.48
CA ALA A 16 -0.88 -2.25 18.72
C ALA A 16 0.13 -1.88 17.62
N ARG A 17 -0.37 -1.62 16.40
CA ARG A 17 0.45 -1.12 15.27
C ARG A 17 0.71 0.37 15.45
N THR A 18 1.74 0.76 16.18
CA THR A 18 2.12 2.17 16.29
C THR A 18 3.61 2.38 16.03
N VAL A 19 3.92 3.17 14.99
CA VAL A 19 5.27 3.69 14.76
C VAL A 19 5.57 4.72 15.85
N GLY A 20 6.58 4.46 16.70
CA GLY A 20 7.05 5.40 17.72
C GLY A 20 6.69 5.11 19.18
N ALA A 21 6.06 3.97 19.49
CA ALA A 21 5.77 3.60 20.88
C ALA A 21 7.06 3.22 21.64
N ARG A 22 7.59 4.14 22.44
CA ARG A 22 8.55 3.85 23.51
C ARG A 22 7.76 3.36 24.73
N GLY A 23 7.98 2.11 25.13
CA GLY A 23 7.51 1.55 26.41
C GLY A 23 6.42 0.49 26.25
N ASP A 24 6.66 -0.66 26.89
CA ASP A 24 5.71 -1.74 27.27
C ASP A 24 4.93 -2.52 26.19
N ILE A 25 5.10 -2.21 24.91
CA ILE A 25 4.67 -3.06 23.80
C ILE A 25 5.74 -4.12 23.54
N CYS A 26 5.33 -5.34 23.17
CA CYS A 26 6.26 -6.40 22.75
C CYS A 26 7.32 -5.80 21.80
N ARG A 27 8.58 -5.78 22.24
CA ARG A 27 9.68 -5.09 21.53
C ARG A 27 9.98 -5.68 20.15
N ARG A 28 9.33 -6.77 19.76
CA ARG A 28 9.38 -7.32 18.40
C ARG A 28 8.18 -6.80 17.63
N HIS A 29 8.44 -5.76 16.85
CA HIS A 29 7.49 -4.93 16.12
C HIS A 29 6.47 -5.69 15.25
N PHE A 30 6.73 -6.95 14.91
CA PHE A 30 5.78 -7.85 14.26
C PHE A 30 6.15 -9.26 14.72
N CYS A 31 5.23 -10.03 15.34
CA CYS A 31 5.43 -11.47 15.55
C CYS A 31 5.26 -12.27 14.23
N LEU A 32 5.30 -11.58 13.09
CA LEU A 32 5.35 -12.18 11.76
C LEU A 32 6.80 -12.14 11.34
N ASP A 33 7.33 -13.28 10.89
CA ASP A 33 8.61 -13.25 10.18
C ASP A 33 8.47 -12.40 8.90
N ASP A 34 9.59 -11.83 8.46
CA ASP A 34 9.63 -10.91 7.32
C ASP A 34 9.01 -11.52 6.05
N ALA A 35 9.11 -12.83 5.84
CA ALA A 35 8.55 -13.48 4.67
C ALA A 35 7.02 -13.54 4.75
N THR A 36 6.47 -13.90 5.91
CA THR A 36 5.01 -13.89 6.13
C THR A 36 4.45 -12.48 6.01
N TYR A 37 5.11 -11.47 6.58
CA TYR A 37 4.69 -10.07 6.44
C TYR A 37 4.68 -9.63 4.98
N LYS A 38 5.78 -9.87 4.24
CA LYS A 38 5.89 -9.50 2.81
C LYS A 38 4.80 -10.14 1.98
N ARG A 39 4.49 -11.42 2.22
CA ARG A 39 3.43 -12.14 1.51
C ARG A 39 2.06 -11.47 1.74
N LEU A 40 1.70 -11.18 2.99
CA LEU A 40 0.43 -10.52 3.31
C LEU A 40 0.30 -9.14 2.66
N ILE A 41 1.39 -8.37 2.61
CA ILE A 41 1.39 -7.06 1.94
C ILE A 41 1.24 -7.21 0.42
N ILE A 42 1.92 -8.17 -0.20
CA ILE A 42 1.79 -8.45 -1.65
C ILE A 42 0.35 -8.85 -1.99
N ASP A 43 -0.24 -9.75 -1.20
CA ASP A 43 -1.61 -10.21 -1.42
C ASP A 43 -2.62 -9.05 -1.28
N GLU A 44 -2.46 -8.21 -0.25
CA GLU A 44 -3.33 -7.06 -0.04
C GLU A 44 -3.19 -6.02 -1.16
N ILE A 45 -1.97 -5.73 -1.61
CA ILE A 45 -1.75 -4.83 -2.75
C ILE A 45 -2.37 -5.41 -4.02
N GLY A 46 -2.25 -6.72 -4.26
CA GLY A 46 -2.89 -7.38 -5.39
C GLY A 46 -4.41 -7.22 -5.36
N ARG A 47 -5.03 -7.40 -4.18
CA ARG A 47 -6.47 -7.19 -3.95
C ARG A 47 -6.88 -5.74 -4.21
N LEU A 48 -6.09 -4.77 -3.76
CA LEU A 48 -6.36 -3.34 -3.97
C LEU A 48 -6.24 -2.96 -5.45
N ARG A 49 -5.21 -3.44 -6.15
CA ARG A 49 -5.04 -3.23 -7.60
C ARG A 49 -6.24 -3.75 -8.39
N ALA A 50 -6.74 -4.93 -8.05
CA ALA A 50 -7.90 -5.52 -8.73
C ALA A 50 -9.20 -4.71 -8.55
N GLN A 51 -9.28 -3.80 -7.57
CA GLN A 51 -10.42 -2.92 -7.34
C GLN A 51 -10.32 -1.59 -8.08
N ILE A 52 -9.17 -1.26 -8.67
CA ILE A 52 -8.99 -0.03 -9.43
C ILE A 52 -9.62 -0.21 -10.81
N ASP A 53 -10.63 0.59 -11.13
CA ASP A 53 -11.14 0.72 -12.49
C ASP A 53 -10.19 1.61 -13.30
N GLU A 54 -9.17 0.98 -13.90
CA GLU A 54 -8.14 1.69 -14.65
C GLU A 54 -8.73 2.53 -15.79
N LYS A 55 -9.78 2.04 -16.46
CA LYS A 55 -10.41 2.75 -17.59
C LYS A 55 -11.14 3.99 -17.11
N ALA A 56 -11.85 3.92 -15.99
CA ALA A 56 -12.53 5.07 -15.40
C ALA A 56 -11.52 6.13 -14.93
N VAL A 57 -10.45 5.69 -14.24
CA VAL A 57 -9.39 6.58 -13.77
C VAL A 57 -8.68 7.26 -14.93
N CYS A 58 -8.24 6.52 -15.96
CA CYS A 58 -7.56 7.10 -17.11
C CYS A 58 -8.45 8.08 -17.87
N ARG A 59 -9.72 7.74 -18.09
CA ARG A 59 -10.68 8.65 -18.74
C ARG A 59 -10.87 9.96 -17.95
N LEU A 60 -11.00 9.87 -16.63
CA LEU A 60 -11.10 11.07 -15.79
C LEU A 60 -9.81 11.90 -15.85
N ALA A 61 -8.65 11.26 -15.66
CA ALA A 61 -7.37 11.95 -15.67
C ALA A 61 -7.05 12.60 -17.02
N SER A 62 -7.37 11.93 -18.13
CA SER A 62 -7.28 12.51 -19.47
C SER A 62 -8.17 13.74 -19.60
N SER A 63 -9.43 13.68 -19.17
CA SER A 63 -10.34 14.84 -19.24
C SER A 63 -9.87 16.05 -18.42
N LEU A 64 -9.09 15.81 -17.36
CA LEU A 64 -8.52 16.85 -16.49
C LEU A 64 -7.18 17.39 -17.00
N ASN A 65 -6.58 16.75 -18.00
CA ASN A 65 -5.26 17.09 -18.53
C ASN A 65 -5.32 17.22 -20.06
N ASP A 66 -6.24 18.02 -20.57
CA ASP A 66 -6.37 18.35 -22.00
C ASP A 66 -6.47 17.13 -22.93
N ASP A 67 -7.27 16.13 -22.53
CA ASP A 67 -7.50 14.86 -23.23
C ASP A 67 -6.22 14.04 -23.50
N LYS A 68 -5.16 14.29 -22.74
CA LYS A 68 -3.90 13.55 -22.87
C LYS A 68 -4.06 12.10 -22.45
N CYS A 69 -3.61 11.18 -23.31
CA CYS A 69 -3.57 9.76 -23.00
C CYS A 69 -2.70 9.49 -21.78
N CYS A 70 -3.16 8.56 -20.94
CA CYS A 70 -2.45 8.16 -19.73
C CYS A 70 -2.62 6.67 -19.43
N VAL A 71 -1.73 6.15 -18.60
CA VAL A 71 -1.76 4.78 -18.06
C VAL A 71 -1.54 4.81 -16.56
N ILE A 72 -2.09 3.82 -15.85
CA ILE A 72 -1.79 3.62 -14.44
C ILE A 72 -0.49 2.82 -14.33
N GLU A 73 0.45 3.37 -13.58
CA GLU A 73 1.69 2.73 -13.19
C GLU A 73 1.58 2.23 -11.74
N HIS A 74 1.69 0.91 -11.58
CA HIS A 74 1.78 0.29 -10.27
C HIS A 74 3.24 0.12 -9.84
N PRO A 75 3.59 0.41 -8.57
CA PRO A 75 4.93 0.20 -8.05
C PRO A 75 5.37 -1.26 -8.20
N SER A 76 6.60 -1.47 -8.66
CA SER A 76 7.20 -2.81 -8.75
C SER A 76 7.52 -3.41 -7.37
N LYS A 77 7.78 -2.54 -6.37
CA LYS A 77 8.06 -2.93 -4.99
C LYS A 77 6.85 -2.68 -4.09
N ALA A 78 6.46 -3.73 -3.38
CA ALA A 78 5.42 -3.72 -2.35
C ALA A 78 5.94 -3.31 -0.95
N VAL A 79 7.25 -3.41 -0.71
CA VAL A 79 7.89 -3.10 0.57
C VAL A 79 9.28 -2.48 0.33
N GLY A 80 9.74 -1.68 1.29
CA GLY A 80 11.11 -1.15 1.32
C GLY A 80 11.32 0.13 0.50
N LEU A 81 12.60 0.47 0.28
CA LEU A 81 12.99 1.65 -0.47
C LEU A 81 12.40 1.58 -1.89
N ASP A 82 11.84 2.70 -2.37
CA ASP A 82 11.11 2.87 -3.63
C ASP A 82 9.70 2.26 -3.67
N SER A 83 9.20 1.70 -2.56
CA SER A 83 7.78 1.38 -2.47
C SER A 83 6.95 2.66 -2.32
N LEU A 84 5.83 2.76 -3.05
CA LEU A 84 4.82 3.81 -2.82
C LEU A 84 3.78 3.36 -1.78
N THR A 85 4.20 2.51 -0.85
CA THR A 85 3.37 1.98 0.21
C THR A 85 3.81 2.62 1.51
N GLY A 86 2.94 3.44 2.10
CA GLY A 86 3.22 4.17 3.35
C GLY A 86 2.23 3.75 4.43
N CYS A 87 2.73 3.18 5.52
CA CYS A 87 1.90 2.67 6.62
C CYS A 87 0.77 1.73 6.14
N ALA A 88 -0.47 2.23 6.08
CA ALA A 88 -1.66 1.47 5.70
C ALA A 88 -2.17 1.80 4.28
N ASN A 89 -1.45 2.62 3.51
CA ASN A 89 -1.90 3.11 2.21
C ASN A 89 -1.08 2.52 1.06
N TYR A 90 -1.79 2.12 0.01
CA TYR A 90 -1.22 1.76 -1.29
C TYR A 90 -1.44 2.92 -2.26
N HIS A 91 -0.37 3.39 -2.89
CA HIS A 91 -0.44 4.39 -3.95
C HIS A 91 -0.01 3.83 -5.31
N ALA A 92 -0.65 4.33 -6.37
CA ALA A 92 -0.28 4.16 -7.77
C ALA A 92 0.03 5.52 -8.40
N ARG A 93 0.54 5.51 -9.64
CA ARG A 93 0.79 6.74 -10.40
C ARG A 93 0.00 6.75 -11.69
N ILE A 94 -0.40 7.92 -12.14
CA ILE A 94 -0.92 8.14 -13.49
C ILE A 94 0.21 8.74 -14.31
N ARG A 95 0.61 8.04 -15.37
CA ARG A 95 1.67 8.47 -16.28
C ARG A 95 1.06 8.89 -17.60
N PHE A 96 1.32 10.13 -18.01
CA PHE A 96 0.85 10.66 -19.28
C PHE A 96 1.83 10.32 -20.40
N SER A 97 1.30 10.04 -21.59
CA SER A 97 2.10 9.62 -22.75
C SER A 97 2.98 10.73 -23.33
N ASP A 98 2.68 11.99 -23.01
CA ASP A 98 3.39 13.18 -23.49
C ASP A 98 4.64 13.53 -22.66
N GLY A 99 4.93 12.75 -21.60
CA GLY A 99 6.02 13.04 -20.68
C GLY A 99 5.68 14.09 -19.62
N SER A 100 4.42 14.52 -19.52
CA SER A 100 3.96 15.38 -18.40
C SER A 100 4.23 14.71 -17.05
N PRO A 101 4.36 15.51 -15.97
CA PRO A 101 4.56 14.98 -14.63
C PRO A 101 3.48 13.96 -14.24
N SER A 102 3.91 12.84 -13.66
CA SER A 102 2.99 11.81 -13.18
C SER A 102 2.18 12.30 -11.98
N TRP A 103 0.91 11.92 -11.89
CA TRP A 103 0.08 12.20 -10.72
C TRP A 103 0.09 11.04 -9.75
N LEU A 104 0.02 11.31 -8.45
CA LEU A 104 -0.10 10.29 -7.41
C LEU A 104 -1.57 10.02 -7.12
N MET A 105 -1.91 8.73 -7.03
CA MET A 105 -3.23 8.23 -6.62
C MET A 105 -3.04 7.35 -5.38
#